data_AF-A0A963X0J5-F1
#
_entry.id   AF-A0A963X0J5-F1
#
_cell.length_a   1.000
_cell.length_b   1.000
_cell.length_c   1.000
_cell.angle_alpha   90.00
_cell.angle_beta   90.00
_cell.angle_gamma   90.00
#
_symmetry.space_group_name_H-M   'P 1'
#
loop_
_entity.id
_entity.type
_entity.pdbx_description
1 polymer ?
#
loop_
_entity_poly.entity_id
_entity_poly.type
_entity_poly.pdbx_seq_one_letter_code
_entity_poly.pdbx_strand_id
1 'polypeptide(L)'
;MSAPRLNRRLVLEEAQRVADGSGGFALNWVALGVLWALVRPGSGRERAGEFVTLSSVGYRITVRAAPENAPSRPKPDQRFREGGRVFRITAVTECDARGHYLTCFAQEEVLS
;
A
#
# COMPACT_ATOMS: atom_id res chain seq x y z
N MET A 1 -12.44 -21.63 2.13
CA MET A 1 -11.84 -20.39 2.66
C MET A 1 -12.95 -19.40 2.93
N SER A 2 -12.98 -18.78 4.12
CA SER A 2 -13.92 -17.69 4.42
C SER A 2 -13.46 -16.40 3.74
N ALA A 3 -14.41 -15.56 3.31
CA ALA A 3 -14.11 -14.27 2.70
C ALA A 3 -13.31 -13.38 3.67
N PRO A 4 -12.34 -12.58 3.19
CA PRO A 4 -11.60 -11.66 4.04
C PRO A 4 -12.52 -10.61 4.66
N ARG A 5 -12.36 -10.37 5.96
CA ARG A 5 -13.11 -9.34 6.69
C ARG A 5 -12.45 -7.98 6.52
N LEU A 6 -12.93 -7.20 5.56
CA LEU A 6 -12.43 -5.85 5.28
C LEU A 6 -12.98 -4.86 6.32
N ASN A 7 -12.23 -4.60 7.40
CA ASN A 7 -12.68 -3.83 8.56
C ASN A 7 -11.85 -2.57 8.85
N ARG A 8 -10.86 -2.25 8.01
CA ARG A 8 -10.05 -1.03 8.10
C ARG A 8 -10.36 -0.10 6.94
N ARG A 9 -10.45 1.20 7.21
CA ARG A 9 -10.69 2.23 6.20
C ARG A 9 -9.36 2.91 5.87
N LEU A 10 -8.83 2.68 4.67
CA LEU A 10 -7.55 3.20 4.22
C LEU A 10 -7.76 4.26 3.13
N VAL A 11 -7.05 5.37 3.22
CA VAL A 11 -6.97 6.34 2.12
C VAL A 11 -5.87 5.86 1.17
N LEU A 12 -6.19 5.71 -0.11
CA LEU A 12 -5.20 5.46 -1.15
C LEU A 12 -4.65 6.81 -1.62
N GLU A 13 -3.33 6.96 -1.59
CA GLU A 13 -2.63 8.18 -1.99
C GLU A 13 -1.63 7.88 -3.11
N GLU A 14 -1.49 8.80 -4.05
CA GLU A 14 -0.52 8.77 -5.14
C GLU A 14 0.44 9.95 -5.04
N ALA A 15 1.72 9.70 -5.30
CA ALA A 15 2.73 10.74 -5.32
C ALA A 15 2.67 11.52 -6.63
N GLN A 16 2.46 12.83 -6.52
CA GLN A 16 2.55 13.77 -7.64
C GLN A 16 3.80 14.62 -7.51
N ARG A 17 4.57 14.71 -8.59
CA ARG A 17 5.78 15.55 -8.63
C ARG A 17 5.38 17.00 -8.86
N VAL A 18 5.73 17.86 -7.92
CA VAL A 18 5.53 19.31 -8.01
C VAL A 18 6.89 19.96 -8.14
N ALA A 19 7.07 20.81 -9.15
CA ALA A 19 8.32 21.54 -9.34
C ALA A 19 8.60 22.43 -8.12
N ASP A 20 9.83 22.42 -7.62
CA ASP A 20 10.23 23.19 -6.43
C ASP A 20 10.70 24.63 -6.75
N GLY A 21 10.60 25.05 -8.02
CA GLY A 21 11.02 26.37 -8.49
C GLY A 21 12.55 26.56 -8.56
N SER A 22 13.34 25.57 -8.15
CA SER A 22 14.81 25.62 -8.10
C SER A 22 15.48 24.55 -8.99
N GLY A 23 14.69 23.90 -9.86
CA GLY A 23 15.17 22.86 -10.78
C GLY A 23 15.01 21.43 -10.26
N GLY A 24 14.45 21.23 -9.07
CA GLY A 24 14.08 19.94 -8.50
C GLY A 24 12.57 19.72 -8.43
N PHE A 25 12.17 18.67 -7.70
CA PHE A 25 10.77 18.29 -7.52
C PHE A 25 10.52 17.81 -6.09
N ALA A 26 9.41 18.24 -5.52
CA ALA A 26 8.86 17.67 -4.29
C ALA A 26 7.77 16.64 -4.62
N LEU A 27 7.60 15.64 -3.75
CA LEU A 27 6.46 14.72 -3.83
C LEU A 27 5.30 15.26 -3.00
N ASN A 28 4.20 15.58 -3.67
CA ASN A 28 2.93 15.86 -3.04
C ASN A 28 2.07 14.59 -3.06
N TRP A 29 1.66 14.10 -1.89
CA TRP A 29 0.81 12.91 -1.81
C TRP A 29 -0.66 13.29 -1.87
N VAL A 30 -1.32 12.91 -2.96
CA VAL A 30 -2.71 13.27 -3.24
C VAL A 30 -3.61 12.07 -3.00
N ALA A 31 -4.69 12.29 -2.25
CA ALA A 31 -5.69 11.25 -1.99
C ALA A 31 -6.49 10.93 -3.27
N LEU A 32 -6.49 9.66 -3.66
CA LEU A 32 -7.31 9.14 -4.77
C LEU A 32 -8.69 8.71 -4.30
N GLY A 33 -8.81 8.22 -3.07
CA GLY A 33 -10.06 7.73 -2.52
C GLY A 33 -9.87 6.84 -1.29
N VAL A 34 -10.97 6.23 -0.86
CA VAL A 34 -11.00 5.38 0.34
C VAL A 34 -11.32 3.94 -0.04
N LEU A 35 -10.54 3.01 0.50
CA LEU A 35 -10.72 1.57 0.33
C LEU A 35 -10.92 0.89 1.69
N TRP A 36 -11.85 -0.07 1.73
CA TRP A 36 -11.97 -0.98 2.86
C TRP A 36 -10.99 -2.14 2.69
N ALA A 37 -10.24 -2.42 3.75
CA ALA A 37 -9.13 -3.35 3.72
C ALA A 37 -9.12 -4.29 4.93
N LEU A 38 -8.50 -5.45 4.72
CA LEU A 38 -8.00 -6.32 5.78
C LEU A 38 -6.49 -6.11 5.87
N VAL A 39 -6.00 -5.64 7.01
CA VAL A 39 -4.57 -5.40 7.24
C VAL A 39 -4.00 -6.52 8.11
N ARG A 40 -2.96 -7.20 7.64
CA ARG A 40 -2.24 -8.23 8.40
C ARG A 40 -0.73 -7.94 8.38
N PRO A 41 -0.03 -8.01 9.52
CA PRO A 41 1.43 -7.96 9.49
C PRO A 41 1.98 -9.13 8.68
N GLY A 42 3.10 -8.91 8.01
CA GLY A 42 3.86 -9.95 7.34
C GLY A 42 4.31 -10.99 8.36
N SER A 43 4.40 -12.26 7.94
CA SER A 43 5.11 -13.25 8.74
C SER A 43 6.57 -12.83 8.79
N GLY A 44 7.17 -12.68 9.98
CA GLY A 44 8.58 -12.29 10.19
C GLY A 44 9.63 -13.28 9.66
N ARG A 45 9.28 -14.07 8.64
CA ARG A 45 10.12 -15.03 7.92
C ARG A 45 10.61 -14.48 6.58
N GLU A 46 10.53 -13.17 6.38
CA GLU A 46 11.28 -12.51 5.31
C GLU A 46 12.77 -12.67 5.65
N ARG A 47 13.45 -13.43 4.79
CA ARG A 47 14.86 -13.79 4.92
C ARG A 47 15.69 -12.54 5.21
N ALA A 48 16.57 -12.66 6.19
CA ALA A 48 17.76 -11.83 6.32
C ALA A 48 18.61 -11.98 5.04
N GLY A 49 18.28 -11.22 4.02
CA GLY A 49 19.11 -10.95 2.85
C GLY A 49 19.61 -9.54 3.00
N GLU A 50 20.90 -9.42 3.33
CA GLU A 50 21.79 -8.31 2.99
C GLU A 50 21.19 -6.89 3.07
N PHE A 51 21.47 -6.22 4.20
CA PHE A 51 21.18 -4.80 4.47
C PHE A 51 19.69 -4.38 4.45
N VAL A 52 18.81 -5.11 5.16
CA VAL A 52 17.54 -4.50 5.61
C VAL A 52 17.88 -3.47 6.68
N THR A 53 18.01 -2.23 6.26
CA THR A 53 18.14 -1.07 7.15
C THR A 53 16.95 -1.09 8.13
N LEU A 54 17.27 -0.89 9.40
CA LEU A 54 16.35 -0.91 10.54
C LEU A 54 15.04 -0.11 10.28
N SER A 55 13.93 -0.65 10.78
CA SER A 55 12.65 0.05 11.07
C SER A 55 11.48 -0.01 10.08
N SER A 56 11.42 -0.94 9.11
CA SER A 56 10.17 -1.15 8.34
C SER A 56 9.55 -2.53 8.58
N VAL A 57 8.30 -2.56 9.03
CA VAL A 57 7.52 -3.80 9.20
C VAL A 57 6.75 -4.07 7.92
N GLY A 58 6.91 -5.26 7.35
CA GLY A 58 6.14 -5.70 6.18
C GLY A 58 4.68 -5.99 6.54
N TYR A 59 3.75 -5.71 5.62
CA TYR A 59 2.31 -5.94 5.75
C TYR A 59 1.73 -6.55 4.47
N ARG A 60 0.69 -7.36 4.66
CA ARG A 60 -0.22 -7.79 3.61
C ARG A 60 -1.56 -7.10 3.82
N ILE A 61 -1.96 -6.31 2.86
CA ILE A 61 -3.20 -5.53 2.88
C ILE A 61 -4.10 -6.06 1.77
N THR A 62 -5.22 -6.66 2.14
CA THR A 62 -6.20 -7.18 1.17
C THR A 62 -7.31 -6.17 0.95
N VAL A 63 -7.62 -5.85 -0.31
CA VAL A 63 -8.71 -4.95 -0.72
C VAL A 63 -9.59 -5.62 -1.78
N ARG A 64 -10.73 -5.02 -2.10
CA ARG A 64 -11.53 -5.43 -3.27
C ARG A 64 -10.73 -5.19 -4.56
N ALA A 65 -10.89 -6.11 -5.52
CA ALA A 65 -10.31 -5.92 -6.84
C ALA A 65 -11.04 -4.83 -7.63
N ALA A 66 -10.32 -4.29 -8.60
CA ALA A 66 -10.83 -3.32 -9.57
C ALA A 66 -10.14 -3.57 -10.93
N PRO A 67 -10.76 -3.15 -12.05
CA PRO A 67 -10.14 -3.25 -13.38
C PRO A 67 -8.74 -2.62 -13.42
N GLU A 68 -7.84 -3.11 -14.28
CA GLU A 68 -6.42 -2.70 -14.33
C GLU A 68 -6.18 -1.19 -14.36
N ASN A 69 -7.05 -0.46 -15.07
CA ASN A 69 -6.93 0.99 -15.26
C ASN A 69 -7.85 1.81 -14.34
N ALA A 70 -8.58 1.17 -13.43
CA ALA A 70 -9.45 1.90 -12.51
C ALA A 70 -8.62 2.67 -11.47
N PRO A 71 -8.98 3.92 -11.15
CA PRO A 71 -8.26 4.72 -10.14
C PRO A 71 -8.33 4.09 -8.74
N SER A 72 -9.32 3.22 -8.50
CA SER A 72 -9.46 2.46 -7.27
C SER A 72 -8.57 1.21 -7.20
N ARG A 73 -7.87 0.82 -8.28
CA ARG A 73 -6.93 -0.30 -8.27
C ARG A 73 -5.58 0.20 -7.73
N PRO A 74 -5.13 -0.26 -6.55
CA PRO A 74 -3.84 0.15 -6.02
C PRO A 74 -2.70 -0.29 -6.93
N LYS A 75 -1.65 0.51 -6.98
CA LYS A 75 -0.43 0.27 -7.77
C LYS A 75 0.80 0.28 -6.86
N PRO A 76 1.91 -0.34 -7.29
CA PRO A 76 3.22 -0.05 -6.70
C PRO A 76 3.49 1.46 -6.71
N ASP A 77 4.29 1.93 -5.75
CA ASP A 77 4.66 3.36 -5.53
C ASP A 77 3.53 4.27 -5.02
N GLN A 78 2.30 3.77 -4.93
CA GLN A 78 1.25 4.39 -4.13
C GLN A 78 1.39 4.00 -2.65
N ARG A 79 0.60 4.63 -1.79
CA ARG A 79 0.56 4.29 -0.36
C ARG A 79 -0.85 4.28 0.20
N PHE A 80 -1.04 3.48 1.24
CA PHE A 80 -2.23 3.55 2.08
C PHE A 80 -1.97 4.41 3.30
N ARG A 81 -2.96 5.19 3.72
CA ARG A 81 -2.92 5.96 4.97
C ARG A 81 -4.07 5.59 5.91
N GLU A 82 -3.73 5.31 7.16
CA GLU A 82 -4.66 5.08 8.27
C GLU A 82 -4.34 6.05 9.41
N GLY A 83 -4.94 7.25 9.37
CA GLY A 83 -4.60 8.31 10.32
C GLY A 83 -3.12 8.72 10.18
N GLY A 84 -2.34 8.55 11.24
CA GLY A 84 -0.89 8.82 11.24
C GLY A 84 -0.02 7.70 10.65
N ARG A 85 -0.60 6.53 10.33
CA ARG A 85 0.14 5.36 9.81
C ARG A 85 0.16 5.38 8.30
N VAL A 86 1.33 5.15 7.71
CA VAL A 86 1.54 5.14 6.26
C VAL A 86 2.10 3.79 5.85
N PHE A 87 1.50 3.18 4.82
CA PHE A 87 1.92 1.90 4.26
C PHE A 87 2.27 2.07 2.79
N ARG A 88 3.56 2.11 2.47
CA ARG A 88 4.04 2.19 1.09
C ARG A 88 3.82 0.86 0.38
N ILE A 89 3.16 0.88 -0.76
CA ILE A 89 2.85 -0.33 -1.54
C ILE A 89 4.07 -0.70 -2.38
N THR A 90 4.56 -1.91 -2.21
CA THR A 90 5.73 -2.45 -2.93
C THR A 90 5.32 -3.38 -4.07
N ALA A 91 4.21 -4.09 -3.92
CA ALA A 91 3.68 -4.97 -4.95
C ALA A 91 2.17 -5.18 -4.79
N VAL A 92 1.47 -5.49 -5.89
CA VAL A 92 0.04 -5.80 -5.92
C VAL A 92 -0.17 -7.06 -6.74
N THR A 93 -0.95 -8.00 -6.22
CA THR A 93 -1.29 -9.26 -6.91
C THR A 93 -2.73 -9.68 -6.63
N GLU A 94 -3.30 -10.53 -7.47
CA GLU A 94 -4.61 -11.14 -7.23
C GLU A 94 -4.55 -12.06 -5.99
N CYS A 95 -5.52 -11.92 -5.10
CA CYS A 95 -5.59 -12.71 -3.85
C CYS A 95 -6.27 -14.06 -4.06
N ASP A 96 -7.16 -14.17 -5.06
CA ASP A 96 -7.89 -15.39 -5.38
C ASP A 96 -7.98 -15.61 -6.89
N ALA A 97 -8.23 -16.86 -7.28
CA ALA A 97 -8.41 -17.23 -8.69
C ALA A 97 -9.69 -16.64 -9.32
N ARG A 98 -10.58 -16.04 -8.52
CA ARG A 98 -11.84 -15.44 -8.99
C ARG A 98 -11.68 -13.94 -9.27
N GLY A 99 -10.53 -13.34 -8.96
CA GLY A 99 -10.25 -11.91 -9.12
C GLY A 99 -11.14 -11.01 -8.27
N HIS A 100 -11.61 -11.45 -7.10
CA HIS A 100 -12.48 -10.61 -6.25
C HIS A 100 -11.71 -9.69 -5.31
N TYR A 101 -10.46 -10.02 -5.01
CA TYR A 101 -9.63 -9.32 -4.06
C TYR A 101 -8.19 -9.20 -4.55
N LEU A 102 -7.54 -8.12 -4.16
CA LEU A 102 -6.12 -7.89 -4.39
C LEU A 102 -5.38 -7.99 -3.07
N THR A 103 -4.18 -8.57 -3.10
CA THR A 103 -3.20 -8.48 -2.02
C THR A 103 -2.16 -7.45 -2.38
N CYS A 104 -2.06 -6.40 -1.56
CA CYS A 104 -1.01 -5.40 -1.60
C CYS A 104 0.05 -5.77 -0.57
N PHE A 105 1.29 -5.93 -1.01
CA PHE A 105 2.45 -6.00 -0.12
C PHE A 105 2.88 -4.57 0.18
N ALA A 106 3.05 -4.26 1.46
CA ALA A 106 3.36 -2.92 1.90
C ALA A 106 4.38 -2.90 3.03
N GLN A 107 5.06 -1.78 3.20
CA GLN A 107 5.94 -1.51 4.34
C GLN A 107 5.38 -0.33 5.12
N GLU A 108 5.28 -0.47 6.44
CA GLU A 108 4.90 0.67 7.29
C GLU A 108 6.09 1.62 7.42
N GLU A 109 5.87 2.88 7.05
CA GLU A 109 6.83 3.96 7.23
C GLU A 109 6.76 4.44 8.67
N VAL A 110 7.89 4.35 9.39
CA VAL A 110 8.04 4.98 10.69
C VAL A 110 8.60 6.37 10.43
N LEU A 111 7.80 7.41 10.74
CA LEU A 111 8.32 8.77 10.78
C LEU A 111 9.39 8.83 11.87
N SER A 112 10.65 8.96 11.46
CA SER A 112 11.80 9.18 12.34
C SER A 112 11.80 10.58 12.92
#